data_AF-A0A855NC26-F1
#
_entry.id   AF-A0A855NC26-F1
#
_cell.length_a   1.000
_cell.length_b   1.000
_cell.length_c   1.000
_cell.angle_alpha   90.00
_cell.angle_beta   90.00
_cell.angle_gamma   90.00
#
_symmetry.space_group_name_H-M   'P 1'
#
loop_
_entity.id
_entity.type
_entity.pdbx_description
1 polymer ?
#
loop_
_entity_poly.entity_id
_entity_poly.type
_entity_poly.pdbx_seq_one_letter_code
_entity_poly.pdbx_strand_id
1 'polypeptide(L)'
;MGILKQLETDYDLDIVEDFLTHFDFMSSSLDPLIINLSKKEVCSGNLDEIFRIFHNIKSAAGFLKLEPLIKLATLCENILDEAKNQKDENSEASDEFIDWLLLVADQVETYRADIENDELYFHILNPKIINMPKRFFS
;
A
#
# COMPACT_ATOMS: atom_id res chain seq x y z
N MET A 1 22.80 -11.78 -5.23
CA MET A 1 22.54 -10.35 -5.04
C MET A 1 21.07 -10.25 -4.75
N GLY A 2 20.69 -9.69 -3.60
CA GLY A 2 19.28 -9.51 -3.28
C GLY A 2 18.70 -8.28 -3.95
N ILE A 3 17.49 -7.91 -3.55
CA ILE A 3 16.72 -6.82 -4.14
C ILE A 3 17.46 -5.48 -3.99
N LEU A 4 17.89 -5.12 -2.77
CA LEU A 4 18.51 -3.81 -2.51
C LEU A 4 19.82 -3.65 -3.26
N LYS A 5 20.72 -4.63 -3.17
CA LYS A 5 22.00 -4.56 -3.90
C LYS A 5 21.81 -4.52 -5.41
N GLN A 6 20.74 -5.14 -5.93
CA GLN A 6 20.39 -5.02 -7.35
C GLN A 6 19.93 -3.60 -7.69
N LEU A 7 19.10 -2.98 -6.85
CA LEU A 7 18.69 -1.58 -7.03
C LEU A 7 19.89 -0.62 -7.00
N GLU A 8 20.79 -0.78 -6.02
CA GLU A 8 22.02 0.02 -5.90
C GLU A 8 23.00 -0.19 -7.08
N THR A 9 22.89 -1.32 -7.79
CA THR A 9 23.67 -1.59 -9.01
C THR A 9 23.04 -0.95 -10.24
N ASP A 10 21.71 -0.94 -10.32
CA ASP A 10 20.95 -0.52 -11.51
C ASP A 10 20.62 0.98 -11.52
N TYR A 11 20.63 1.63 -10.35
CA TYR A 11 20.20 3.02 -10.14
C TYR A 11 21.21 3.81 -9.30
N ASP A 12 21.07 5.14 -9.32
CA ASP A 12 21.87 6.03 -8.44
C ASP A 12 21.50 5.78 -6.97
N LEU A 13 22.49 5.80 -6.07
CA LEU A 13 22.28 5.58 -4.65
C LEU A 13 21.33 6.61 -4.05
N ASP A 14 21.44 7.88 -4.47
CA ASP A 14 20.56 8.96 -4.00
C ASP A 14 19.08 8.65 -4.33
N ILE A 15 18.82 8.07 -5.52
CA ILE A 15 17.48 7.67 -5.96
C ILE A 15 16.96 6.50 -5.11
N VAL A 16 17.82 5.53 -4.80
CA VAL A 16 17.45 4.37 -3.99
C VAL A 16 17.15 4.81 -2.55
N GLU A 17 18.00 5.65 -1.96
CA GLU A 17 17.79 6.20 -0.61
C GLU A 17 16.52 7.04 -0.51
N ASP A 18 16.26 7.91 -1.50
CA ASP A 18 15.02 8.69 -1.57
C ASP A 18 13.78 7.80 -1.65
N PHE A 19 13.84 6.73 -2.47
CA PHE A 19 12.76 5.76 -2.56
C PHE A 19 12.51 5.05 -1.23
N LEU A 20 13.55 4.53 -0.58
CA LEU A 20 13.43 3.81 0.69
C LEU A 20 12.86 4.71 1.77
N THR A 21 13.36 5.95 1.87
CA THR A 21 12.89 6.95 2.84
C THR A 21 11.40 7.26 2.64
N HIS A 22 10.99 7.49 1.39
CA HIS A 22 9.59 7.78 1.10
C HIS A 22 8.69 6.54 1.30
N PHE A 23 9.18 5.36 0.95
CA PHE A 23 8.44 4.12 1.11
C PHE A 23 8.23 3.77 2.58
N ASP A 24 9.22 3.98 3.44
CA ASP A 24 9.08 3.84 4.90
C ASP A 24 8.02 4.79 5.47
N PHE A 25 8.07 6.06 5.10
CA PHE A 25 7.08 7.06 5.54
C PHE A 25 5.65 6.69 5.10
N MET A 26 5.47 6.29 3.84
CA MET A 26 4.17 5.88 3.31
C MET A 26 3.63 4.63 4.01
N SER A 27 4.47 3.62 4.21
CA SER A 27 4.07 2.35 4.84
C SER A 27 3.65 2.57 6.29
N SER A 28 4.45 3.30 7.06
CA SER A 28 4.17 3.65 8.46
C SER A 28 2.90 4.49 8.66
N SER A 29 2.47 5.21 7.62
CA SER A 29 1.27 6.05 7.67
C SER A 29 -0.03 5.27 7.41
N LEU A 30 0.03 4.06 6.85
CA LEU A 30 -1.16 3.29 6.44
C LEU A 30 -2.04 2.91 7.63
N ASP A 31 -1.48 2.23 8.63
CA ASP A 31 -2.23 1.73 9.80
C ASP A 31 -3.11 2.80 10.48
N PRO A 32 -2.57 3.96 10.91
CA PRO A 32 -3.39 4.97 11.57
C PRO A 32 -4.47 5.54 10.66
N LEU A 33 -4.23 5.66 9.34
CA LEU A 33 -5.24 6.11 8.39
C LEU A 33 -6.36 5.08 8.24
N ILE A 34 -6.00 3.80 8.10
CA ILE A 34 -6.93 2.68 7.91
C ILE A 34 -7.83 2.52 9.13
N ILE A 35 -7.27 2.51 10.35
CA ILE A 35 -8.07 2.38 11.58
C ILE A 35 -9.07 3.53 11.72
N ASN A 36 -8.69 4.74 11.32
CA ASN A 36 -9.57 5.89 11.39
C ASN A 36 -10.68 5.88 10.32
N LEU A 37 -10.72 4.92 9.38
CA LEU A 37 -11.86 4.76 8.46
C LEU A 37 -13.15 4.34 9.18
N SER A 38 -13.05 3.79 10.39
CA SER A 38 -14.19 3.52 11.28
C SER A 38 -14.86 4.78 11.85
N LYS A 39 -14.29 5.97 11.60
CA LYS A 39 -14.80 7.24 12.13
C LYS A 39 -15.37 8.09 11.00
N LYS A 40 -16.69 8.31 11.01
CA LYS A 40 -17.43 9.05 9.97
C LYS A 40 -16.79 10.41 9.66
N GLU A 41 -16.38 11.15 10.69
CA GLU A 41 -15.84 12.51 10.57
C GLU A 41 -14.53 12.61 9.76
N VAL A 42 -13.78 11.51 9.65
CA VAL A 42 -12.47 11.48 8.96
C VAL A 42 -12.38 10.40 7.88
N CYS A 43 -13.36 9.50 7.77
CA CYS A 43 -13.36 8.37 6.83
C CYS A 43 -13.11 8.84 5.39
N SER A 44 -13.86 9.83 4.91
CA SER A 44 -13.74 10.31 3.53
C SER A 44 -12.34 10.87 3.22
N GLY A 45 -11.75 11.64 4.16
CA GLY A 45 -10.42 12.24 3.99
C GLY A 45 -9.31 11.21 4.06
N ASN A 46 -9.40 10.26 5.00
CA ASN A 46 -8.41 9.19 5.13
C ASN A 46 -8.46 8.23 3.95
N LEU A 47 -9.64 7.95 3.40
CA LEU A 47 -9.76 7.13 2.19
C LEU A 47 -9.06 7.77 0.99
N ASP A 48 -9.17 9.09 0.83
CA ASP A 48 -8.43 9.81 -0.21
C ASP A 48 -6.93 9.79 0.00
N GLU A 49 -6.48 9.83 1.26
CA GLU A 49 -5.07 9.80 1.59
C GLU A 49 -4.45 8.42 1.38
N ILE A 50 -5.14 7.35 1.79
CA ILE A 50 -4.71 5.97 1.52
C ILE A 50 -4.63 5.73 0.01
N PHE A 51 -5.60 6.23 -0.77
CA PHE A 51 -5.55 6.18 -2.22
C PHE A 51 -4.29 6.88 -2.79
N ARG A 52 -3.97 8.09 -2.29
CA ARG A 52 -2.75 8.80 -2.71
C ARG A 52 -1.48 8.04 -2.37
N ILE A 53 -1.41 7.41 -1.20
CA ILE A 53 -0.28 6.58 -0.79
C ILE A 53 -0.07 5.44 -1.80
N PHE A 54 -1.10 4.66 -2.11
CA PHE A 54 -0.95 3.57 -3.08
C PHE A 54 -0.61 4.05 -4.49
N HIS A 55 -1.13 5.21 -4.90
CA HIS A 55 -0.75 5.84 -6.17
C HIS A 55 0.74 6.21 -6.24
N ASN A 56 1.27 6.77 -5.15
CA ASN A 56 2.68 7.12 -5.04
C ASN A 56 3.56 5.88 -4.98
N ILE A 57 3.18 4.86 -4.19
CA ILE A 57 3.88 3.56 -4.14
C ILE A 57 3.94 2.94 -5.53
N LYS A 58 2.83 2.87 -6.26
CA LYS A 58 2.76 2.32 -7.63
C LYS A 58 3.72 3.05 -8.58
N SER A 59 3.73 4.37 -8.53
CA SER A 59 4.58 5.20 -9.39
C SER A 59 6.07 5.00 -9.09
N ALA A 60 6.44 5.03 -7.81
CA ALA A 60 7.82 4.85 -7.37
C ALA A 60 8.33 3.42 -7.63
N ALA A 61 7.51 2.41 -7.33
CA ALA A 61 7.78 1.02 -7.65
C ALA A 61 7.92 0.79 -9.16
N GLY A 62 7.10 1.48 -9.97
CA GLY A 62 7.15 1.45 -11.42
C GLY A 62 8.47 1.97 -11.99
N PHE A 63 8.99 3.05 -11.41
CA PHE A 63 10.28 3.63 -11.78
C PHE A 63 11.44 2.64 -11.51
N LEU A 64 11.42 1.99 -10.34
CA LEU A 64 12.42 1.00 -9.92
C LEU A 64 12.14 -0.44 -10.39
N LYS A 65 11.07 -0.65 -11.18
CA LYS A 65 10.66 -1.96 -11.72
C LYS A 65 10.44 -3.04 -10.64
N LEU A 66 9.92 -2.65 -9.49
CA LEU A 66 9.59 -3.55 -8.37
C LEU A 66 8.23 -4.21 -8.60
N GLU A 67 8.19 -5.17 -9.53
CA GLU A 67 6.97 -5.80 -10.05
C GLU A 67 5.96 -6.28 -8.99
N PRO A 68 6.35 -6.96 -7.89
CA PRO A 68 5.41 -7.37 -6.85
C PRO A 68 4.72 -6.17 -6.17
N LEU A 69 5.46 -5.09 -5.93
CA LEU A 69 4.93 -3.87 -5.31
C LEU A 69 4.01 -3.11 -6.28
N ILE A 70 4.37 -3.04 -7.57
CA ILE A 70 3.51 -2.46 -8.63
C ILE A 70 2.15 -3.17 -8.67
N LYS A 71 2.16 -4.51 -8.64
CA LYS A 71 0.93 -5.32 -8.70
C LYS A 71 0.05 -5.14 -7.48
N LEU A 72 0.64 -5.17 -6.28
CA LEU A 72 -0.09 -4.92 -5.04
C LEU A 72 -0.70 -3.51 -5.04
N ALA A 73 0.10 -2.49 -5.34
CA ALA A 73 -0.37 -1.11 -5.34
C ALA A 73 -1.46 -0.87 -6.39
N THR A 74 -1.37 -1.51 -7.56
CA THR A 74 -2.42 -1.43 -8.59
C THR A 74 -3.73 -2.08 -8.14
N LEU A 75 -3.66 -3.24 -7.47
CA LEU A 75 -4.85 -3.88 -6.90
C LEU A 75 -5.52 -2.96 -5.87
N CYS A 76 -4.74 -2.41 -4.95
CA CYS A 76 -5.25 -1.51 -3.90
C CYS A 76 -5.83 -0.22 -4.47
N GLU A 77 -5.14 0.42 -5.42
CA GLU A 77 -5.60 1.63 -6.09
C GLU A 77 -6.98 1.41 -6.75
N ASN A 78 -7.19 0.28 -7.43
CA ASN A 78 -8.47 -0.04 -8.06
C ASN A 78 -9.60 -0.19 -7.04
N ILE A 79 -9.38 -0.94 -5.94
CA ILE A 79 -10.40 -1.15 -4.89
C ILE A 79 -10.71 0.17 -4.16
N LEU A 80 -9.68 0.97 -3.88
CA LEU A 80 -9.83 2.28 -3.25
C LEU A 80 -10.56 3.27 -4.16
N ASP A 81 -10.34 3.21 -5.47
CA ASP A 81 -11.08 4.03 -6.44
C ASP A 81 -12.57 3.67 -6.46
N GLU A 82 -12.90 2.37 -6.46
CA GLU A 82 -14.29 1.91 -6.34
C GLU A 82 -14.94 2.38 -5.03
N ALA A 83 -14.24 2.27 -3.89
CA ALA A 83 -14.73 2.76 -2.60
C ALA A 83 -14.93 4.28 -2.61
N LYS A 84 -14.00 5.03 -3.21
CA LYS A 84 -14.11 6.50 -3.34
C LYS A 84 -15.31 6.94 -4.15
N ASN A 85 -15.66 6.20 -5.20
CA ASN A 85 -16.82 6.49 -6.03
C ASN A 85 -18.16 6.17 -5.33
N GLN A 86 -18.13 5.42 -4.22
CA GLN A 86 -19.31 5.03 -3.45
C GLN A 86 -19.46 5.80 -2.13
N LYS A 87 -18.44 6.56 -1.72
CA LYS A 87 -18.44 7.28 -0.44
C LYS A 87 -19.37 8.50 -0.47
N ASP A 88 -19.92 8.82 0.69
CA ASP A 88 -20.63 10.06 0.99
C ASP A 88 -20.13 10.69 2.31
N GLU A 89 -20.71 11.83 2.70
CA GLU A 89 -20.31 12.57 3.92
C GLU A 89 -20.60 11.81 5.23
N ASN A 90 -21.42 10.76 5.20
CA ASN A 90 -21.80 9.98 6.38
C ASN A 90 -21.21 8.56 6.38
N SER A 91 -20.36 8.26 5.39
CA SER A 91 -19.79 6.95 5.18
C SER A 91 -18.83 6.58 6.30
N GLU A 92 -18.99 5.35 6.76
CA GLU A 92 -18.12 4.67 7.72
C GLU A 92 -17.67 3.37 7.07
N ALA A 93 -16.37 3.10 7.03
CA ALA A 93 -15.89 1.88 6.42
C ALA A 93 -16.44 0.64 7.15
N SER A 94 -16.70 -0.42 6.40
CA SER A 94 -17.05 -1.71 6.97
C SER A 94 -15.84 -2.37 7.63
N ASP A 95 -16.08 -3.21 8.63
CA ASP A 95 -15.02 -4.03 9.26
C ASP A 95 -14.31 -4.90 8.22
N GLU A 96 -15.07 -5.46 7.25
CA GLU A 96 -14.52 -6.26 6.14
C GLU A 96 -13.48 -5.47 5.32
N PHE A 97 -13.76 -4.20 5.04
CA PHE A 97 -12.87 -3.35 4.26
C PHE A 97 -11.64 -2.91 5.06
N ILE A 98 -11.83 -2.56 6.34
CA ILE A 98 -10.75 -2.20 7.26
C ILE A 98 -9.80 -3.39 7.43
N ASP A 99 -10.32 -4.58 7.73
CA ASP A 99 -9.53 -5.80 7.90
C ASP A 99 -8.74 -6.14 6.63
N TRP A 100 -9.35 -5.97 5.45
CA TRP A 100 -8.67 -6.19 4.18
C TRP A 100 -7.54 -5.17 3.94
N LEU A 101 -7.77 -3.89 4.26
CA LEU A 101 -6.73 -2.86 4.13
C LEU A 101 -5.57 -3.07 5.11
N LEU A 102 -5.83 -3.52 6.34
CA LEU A 102 -4.78 -3.87 7.30
C LEU A 102 -3.94 -5.06 6.82
N LEU A 103 -4.59 -6.08 6.25
CA LEU A 103 -3.89 -7.21 5.63
C LEU A 103 -2.99 -6.76 4.47
N VAL A 104 -3.42 -5.77 3.69
CA VAL A 104 -2.60 -5.16 2.65
C VAL A 104 -1.44 -4.37 3.25
N ALA A 105 -1.66 -3.60 4.32
CA ALA A 105 -0.61 -2.85 5.01
C ALA A 105 0.49 -3.80 5.53
N ASP A 106 0.11 -4.91 6.16
CA ASP A 106 1.04 -5.97 6.58
C ASP A 106 1.88 -6.51 5.41
N GLN A 107 1.29 -6.62 4.22
CA GLN A 107 2.00 -7.08 3.03
C GLN A 107 2.96 -6.03 2.48
N VAL A 108 2.59 -4.74 2.54
CA VAL A 108 3.47 -3.62 2.20
C VAL A 108 4.68 -3.59 3.12
N GLU A 109 4.45 -3.75 4.43
CA GLU A 109 5.49 -3.88 5.46
C GLU A 109 6.44 -5.04 5.17
N THR A 110 5.88 -6.21 4.82
CA THR A 110 6.68 -7.38 4.43
C THR A 110 7.56 -7.06 3.22
N TYR A 111 7.02 -6.43 2.18
CA TYR A 111 7.80 -6.07 1.00
C TYR A 111 8.86 -5.00 1.29
N ARG A 112 8.61 -4.06 2.21
CA ARG A 112 9.66 -3.13 2.63
C ARG A 112 10.80 -3.86 3.33
N ALA A 113 10.47 -4.75 4.26
CA ALA A 113 11.47 -5.58 4.94
C ALA A 113 12.27 -6.45 3.95
N ASP A 114 11.66 -6.96 2.89
CA ASP A 114 12.36 -7.73 1.84
C ASP A 114 13.43 -6.91 1.13
N ILE A 115 13.11 -5.64 0.84
CA ILE A 115 14.06 -4.72 0.22
C ILE A 115 15.18 -4.40 1.23
N GLU A 116 14.83 -3.93 2.43
CA GLU A 116 15.81 -3.51 3.45
C GLU A 116 16.77 -4.63 3.87
N ASN A 117 16.30 -5.87 3.95
CA ASN A 117 17.12 -7.02 4.31
C ASN A 117 17.91 -7.60 3.12
N ASP A 118 17.82 -7.00 1.94
CA ASP A 118 18.43 -7.50 0.70
C ASP A 118 18.04 -8.97 0.43
N GLU A 119 16.76 -9.29 0.59
CA GLU A 119 16.24 -10.62 0.32
C GLU A 119 16.40 -10.98 -1.16
N LEU A 120 16.51 -12.28 -1.46
CA LEU A 120 16.68 -12.74 -2.84
C LEU A 120 15.46 -12.46 -3.72
N TYR A 121 14.27 -12.56 -3.12
CA TYR A 121 12.98 -12.37 -3.78
C TYR A 121 12.00 -11.78 -2.78
N PHE A 122 11.00 -11.07 -3.29
CA PHE A 122 9.85 -10.68 -2.47
C PHE A 122 9.14 -11.93 -1.93
N HIS A 123 8.67 -11.83 -0.69
CA HIS A 123 7.77 -12.81 -0.13
C HIS A 123 6.53 -12.99 -1.04
N ILE A 124 5.93 -14.17 -0.95
CA ILE A 124 4.72 -14.45 -1.72
C ILE A 124 3.57 -13.63 -1.16
N LEU A 125 2.78 -13.04 -2.06
CA LEU A 125 1.55 -12.33 -1.72
C LEU A 125 0.66 -13.18 -0.81
N ASN A 126 0.21 -12.61 0.32
CA ASN A 126 -0.73 -13.27 1.19
C ASN A 126 -2.02 -13.60 0.41
N PRO A 127 -2.40 -14.89 0.28
CA PRO A 127 -3.51 -15.31 -0.57
C PRO A 127 -4.85 -14.76 -0.10
N LYS A 128 -4.97 -14.35 1.17
CA LYS A 128 -6.20 -13.72 1.69
C LYS A 128 -6.47 -12.36 1.04
N ILE A 129 -5.45 -11.65 0.52
CA ILE A 129 -5.61 -10.35 -0.16
C ILE A 129 -6.47 -10.49 -1.43
N ILE A 130 -6.48 -11.68 -2.05
CA ILE A 130 -7.31 -11.95 -3.22
C ILE A 130 -8.81 -11.96 -2.88
N ASN A 131 -9.17 -12.16 -1.61
CA ASN A 131 -10.56 -12.04 -1.14
C ASN A 131 -10.90 -10.56 -0.95
N MET A 132 -11.14 -9.87 -2.06
CA MET A 132 -11.49 -8.46 -2.10
C MET A 132 -12.81 -8.19 -1.37
N PRO A 133 -12.92 -7.05 -0.65
CA PRO A 133 -14.09 -6.73 0.12
C PRO A 133 -15.28 -6.45 -0.81
N LYS A 134 -16.46 -6.99 -0.48
CA LYS A 134 -17.68 -6.80 -1.29
C LYS A 134 -18.50 -5.60 -0.84
N ARG A 135 -18.29 -5.16 0.39
CA ARG A 135 -19.01 -4.05 1.02
C ARG A 135 -18.00 -3.08 1.60
N PHE A 136 -17.90 -1.88 1.07
CA PHE A 136 -16.94 -0.88 1.55
C PHE A 136 -17.44 -0.10 2.77
N PHE A 137 -18.75 0.11 2.90
CA PHE A 137 -19.34 0.95 3.94
C PHE A 137 -20.44 0.24 4.74
N SER A 138 -20.55 0.60 6.03
CA SER A 138 -21.47 0.04 7.03
C SER A 138 -22.91 0.53 6.93
#